data_AF-A0A1E3I9F4-F1
#
_entry.id   AF-A0A1E3I9F4-F1
#
_cell.length_a   1.000
_cell.length_b   1.000
_cell.length_c   1.000
_cell.angle_alpha   90.00
_cell.angle_beta   90.00
_cell.angle_gamma   90.00
#
_symmetry.space_group_name_H-M   'P 1'
#
loop_
_entity.id
_entity.type
_entity.pdbx_description
1 polymer ?
#
loop_
_entity_poly.entity_id
_entity_poly.type
_entity_poly.pdbx_seq_one_letter_code
_entity_poly.pdbx_strand_id
1 'polypeptide(L)'
;MPKATSSTFKAAPTSASQRPKKTGGDASAAAAGGARNHLFDTARFGQHILTNPLVAQGIVDKANLKPTDVVLEVGPGTGNLTVRILPSCRKVVAVEMDPRMAAEVQKRVLGKPEQKKLEIILGDFVKAELPYFDVLISNTPYQISSPLVFKLLSQRPIPRCAVLMFQREFALRLVATPNTKLWGRLAANVQLYARVEHVMKVGKGNFRPPPQVESSVVRIMPRDPPPPVKFEEFDGLNRIIFSRANKTLRAGFRAKGVFEMLEKNYRTCCAENGTIIDDMFDIKEKVDAILIDTGFSDNRAQKMDVDDLLK
;
A
#
# COMPACT_ATOMS: atom_id res chain seq x y z
N MET A 1 0.26 -19.57 26.40
CA MET A 1 -0.06 -19.06 25.04
C MET A 1 0.11 -17.54 25.05
N PRO A 2 1.22 -16.99 24.52
CA PRO A 2 1.39 -15.55 24.52
C PRO A 2 0.62 -14.93 23.35
N LYS A 3 -0.14 -13.88 23.67
CA LYS A 3 -1.01 -13.11 22.78
C LYS A 3 -0.17 -12.38 21.73
N ALA A 4 -0.53 -12.55 20.45
CA ALA A 4 0.03 -11.80 19.34
C ALA A 4 -0.22 -10.30 19.54
N THR A 5 0.86 -9.52 19.55
CA THR A 5 0.89 -8.07 19.70
C THR A 5 0.19 -7.40 18.52
N SER A 6 -0.97 -6.80 18.79
CA SER A 6 -1.66 -5.85 17.93
C SER A 6 -0.91 -4.51 17.99
N SER A 7 -0.13 -4.18 16.97
CA SER A 7 0.29 -2.80 16.72
C SER A 7 -0.23 -2.36 15.35
N THR A 8 -1.15 -1.41 15.39
CA THR A 8 -1.75 -0.80 14.20
C THR A 8 -0.75 0.16 13.57
N PHE A 9 -0.47 -0.04 12.29
CA PHE A 9 0.45 0.76 11.50
C PHE A 9 -0.03 2.22 11.41
N LYS A 10 0.67 3.18 12.03
CA LYS A 10 0.41 4.61 11.84
C LYS A 10 1.46 5.23 10.90
N ALA A 11 1.06 5.59 9.68
CA ALA A 11 1.87 6.39 8.78
C ALA A 11 1.66 7.90 9.07
N ALA A 12 2.75 8.66 9.22
CA ALA A 12 2.71 10.12 9.33
C ALA A 12 2.68 10.77 7.92
N PRO A 13 1.88 11.84 7.70
CA PRO A 13 1.81 12.51 6.41
C PRO A 13 2.99 13.47 6.21
N THR A 14 3.68 13.37 5.08
CA THR A 14 4.61 14.41 4.61
C THR A 14 3.87 15.38 3.71
N SER A 15 3.64 16.61 4.19
CA SER A 15 3.09 17.73 3.41
C SER A 15 4.19 18.66 2.93
N ALA A 16 4.24 18.94 1.63
CA ALA A 16 4.76 20.19 1.08
C ALA A 16 4.27 20.38 -0.37
N SER A 17 3.29 21.25 -0.59
CA SER A 17 3.04 21.83 -1.92
C SER A 17 2.82 23.33 -1.78
N GLN A 18 3.78 24.13 -2.23
CA GLN A 18 3.60 25.56 -2.43
C GLN A 18 2.77 25.80 -3.70
N ARG A 19 1.74 26.64 -3.60
CA ARG A 19 0.90 27.11 -4.73
C ARG A 19 1.63 28.20 -5.52
N PRO A 20 1.61 28.18 -6.87
CA PRO A 20 1.86 29.39 -7.64
C PRO A 20 0.57 30.20 -7.87
N LYS A 21 0.72 31.52 -7.87
CA LYS A 21 -0.30 32.55 -8.12
C LYS A 21 -0.88 32.46 -9.54
N LYS A 22 -2.18 32.77 -9.67
CA LYS A 22 -2.87 33.02 -10.94
C LYS A 22 -2.48 34.39 -11.51
N THR A 23 -2.14 34.44 -12.79
CA THR A 23 -2.23 35.64 -13.64
C THR A 23 -3.05 35.26 -14.86
N GLY A 24 -4.05 36.09 -15.18
CA GLY A 24 -5.01 35.87 -16.24
C GLY A 24 -4.47 36.18 -17.64
N GLY A 25 -5.17 35.65 -18.64
CA GLY A 25 -4.98 35.92 -20.06
C GLY A 25 -5.84 34.97 -20.88
N ASP A 26 -6.91 35.51 -21.47
CA ASP A 26 -7.84 34.84 -22.37
C ASP A 26 -7.17 34.33 -23.65
N ALA A 27 -7.59 33.15 -24.12
CA ALA A 27 -7.74 32.86 -25.55
C ALA A 27 -8.57 31.59 -25.78
N SER A 28 -9.47 31.70 -26.74
CA SER A 28 -10.46 30.74 -27.24
C SER A 28 -9.89 29.42 -27.76
N ALA A 29 -10.55 28.30 -27.43
CA ALA A 29 -10.60 27.11 -28.27
C ALA A 29 -11.88 26.31 -27.99
N ALA A 30 -12.72 26.19 -29.02
CA ALA A 30 -13.95 25.41 -29.02
C ALA A 30 -13.68 23.91 -29.27
N ALA A 31 -14.68 23.11 -28.87
CA ALA A 31 -14.97 21.73 -29.28
C ALA A 31 -14.15 20.57 -28.69
N ALA A 32 -14.76 19.88 -27.71
CA ALA A 32 -15.05 18.44 -27.75
C ALA A 32 -15.91 18.07 -26.52
N GLY A 33 -17.23 18.15 -26.68
CA GLY A 33 -18.21 17.78 -25.65
C GLY A 33 -18.26 16.27 -25.42
N GLY A 34 -17.32 15.74 -24.64
CA GLY A 34 -17.49 14.44 -24.00
C GLY A 34 -18.42 14.63 -22.80
N ALA A 35 -19.56 13.95 -22.79
CA ALA A 35 -20.54 13.96 -21.70
C ALA A 35 -19.83 13.81 -20.35
N ARG A 36 -19.70 14.91 -19.61
CA ARG A 36 -19.32 14.88 -18.21
C ARG A 36 -20.54 14.33 -17.48
N ASN A 37 -20.43 13.16 -16.89
CA ASN A 37 -21.43 12.71 -15.93
C ASN A 37 -21.34 13.66 -14.72
N HIS A 38 -22.10 14.75 -14.76
CA HIS A 38 -22.16 15.81 -13.73
C HIS A 38 -22.65 15.29 -12.37
N LEU A 39 -23.08 14.02 -12.28
CA LEU A 39 -23.52 13.38 -11.04
C LEU A 39 -22.37 13.15 -10.05
N PHE A 40 -21.15 12.90 -10.54
CA PHE A 40 -20.06 12.38 -9.72
C PHE A 40 -18.88 13.35 -9.66
N ASP A 41 -18.42 13.67 -8.45
CA ASP A 41 -17.28 14.57 -8.21
C ASP A 41 -15.94 13.82 -8.34
N THR A 42 -15.76 13.18 -9.50
CA THR A 42 -14.57 12.38 -9.82
C THR A 42 -13.29 13.21 -9.74
N ALA A 43 -13.36 14.51 -10.03
CA ALA A 43 -12.23 15.43 -9.96
C ALA A 43 -11.79 15.70 -8.51
N ARG A 44 -12.71 15.97 -7.58
CA ARG A 44 -12.39 16.21 -6.16
C ARG A 44 -11.75 14.99 -5.50
N PHE A 45 -12.21 13.79 -5.84
CA PHE A 45 -11.69 12.55 -5.27
C PHE A 45 -10.55 11.93 -6.10
N GLY A 46 -10.14 12.56 -7.20
CA GLY A 46 -9.11 12.04 -8.11
C GLY A 46 -9.44 10.64 -8.65
N GLN A 47 -10.73 10.35 -8.85
CA GLN A 47 -11.23 9.05 -9.25
C GLN A 47 -11.13 8.87 -10.77
N HIS A 48 -10.55 7.73 -11.18
CA HIS A 48 -10.47 7.29 -12.55
C HIS A 48 -11.29 6.01 -12.71
N ILE A 49 -12.46 6.09 -13.34
CA ILE A 49 -13.36 4.93 -13.49
C ILE A 49 -12.81 4.04 -14.59
N LEU A 50 -12.49 2.79 -14.26
CA LEU A 50 -12.11 1.76 -15.25
C LEU A 50 -13.32 1.43 -16.13
N THR A 51 -13.25 1.74 -17.42
CA THR A 51 -14.36 1.55 -18.38
C THR A 51 -14.18 0.34 -19.29
N ASN A 52 -12.96 -0.17 -19.47
CA ASN A 52 -12.72 -1.29 -20.36
C ASN A 52 -13.20 -2.63 -19.73
N PRO A 53 -14.23 -3.28 -20.30
CA PRO A 53 -14.79 -4.52 -19.76
C PRO A 53 -13.81 -5.69 -19.76
N LEU A 54 -12.91 -5.77 -20.75
CA LEU A 54 -11.93 -6.85 -20.87
C LEU A 54 -10.84 -6.73 -19.81
N VAL A 55 -10.40 -5.50 -19.50
CA VAL A 55 -9.45 -5.25 -18.41
C VAL A 55 -10.10 -5.58 -17.06
N ALA A 56 -11.34 -5.15 -16.86
CA ALA A 56 -12.08 -5.46 -15.63
C ALA A 56 -12.26 -6.97 -15.44
N GLN A 57 -12.58 -7.71 -16.51
CA GLN A 57 -12.65 -9.17 -16.46
C GLN A 57 -11.28 -9.79 -16.15
N GLY A 58 -10.23 -9.34 -16.83
CA GLY A 58 -8.86 -9.83 -16.58
C GLY A 58 -8.40 -9.62 -15.13
N ILE A 59 -8.81 -8.54 -14.47
CA ILE A 59 -8.54 -8.32 -13.03
C ILE A 59 -9.21 -9.40 -12.18
N VAL A 60 -10.50 -9.67 -12.43
CA VAL A 60 -11.28 -10.68 -11.69
C VAL A 60 -10.73 -12.09 -11.94
N ASP A 61 -10.39 -12.41 -13.18
CA ASP A 61 -9.82 -13.72 -13.54
C ASP A 61 -8.48 -13.96 -12.81
N LYS A 62 -7.65 -12.92 -12.70
CA LYS A 62 -6.35 -13.00 -11.99
C LYS A 62 -6.49 -13.06 -10.47
N ALA A 63 -7.64 -12.69 -9.92
CA ALA A 63 -7.96 -12.89 -8.51
C ALA A 63 -8.22 -14.36 -8.16
N ASN A 64 -8.51 -15.21 -9.17
CA ASN A 64 -8.77 -16.64 -8.99
C ASN A 64 -9.77 -16.89 -7.84
N LEU A 65 -10.93 -16.22 -7.95
CA LEU A 65 -11.99 -16.26 -6.95
C LEU A 65 -12.58 -17.66 -6.84
N LYS A 66 -12.90 -18.05 -5.61
CA LYS A 66 -13.64 -19.27 -5.32
C LYS A 66 -15.12 -18.92 -5.05
N PRO A 67 -16.06 -19.82 -5.37
CA PRO A 67 -17.48 -19.60 -5.06
C PRO A 67 -17.78 -19.38 -3.57
N THR A 68 -16.88 -19.82 -2.68
CA THR A 68 -16.97 -19.65 -1.23
C THR A 68 -16.40 -18.32 -0.72
N ASP A 69 -15.63 -17.60 -1.54
CA ASP A 69 -14.89 -16.42 -1.10
C ASP A 69 -15.83 -15.27 -0.73
N VAL A 70 -15.45 -14.55 0.33
CA VAL A 70 -15.90 -13.20 0.62
C VAL A 70 -14.89 -12.24 0.01
N VAL A 71 -15.34 -11.37 -0.90
CA VAL A 71 -14.49 -10.39 -1.58
C VAL A 71 -14.71 -9.01 -0.98
N LEU A 72 -13.62 -8.36 -0.59
CA LEU A 72 -13.63 -6.95 -0.23
C LEU A 72 -13.27 -6.12 -1.46
N GLU A 73 -14.19 -5.26 -1.90
CA GLU A 73 -13.94 -4.30 -2.96
C GLU A 73 -13.74 -2.90 -2.36
N VAL A 74 -12.60 -2.28 -2.59
CA VAL A 74 -12.36 -0.90 -2.15
C VAL A 74 -12.56 0.05 -3.32
N GLY A 75 -13.43 1.05 -3.14
CA GLY A 75 -13.75 2.02 -4.20
C GLY A 75 -14.39 1.37 -5.41
N PRO A 76 -15.60 0.79 -5.29
CA PRO A 76 -16.31 0.18 -6.42
C PRO A 76 -16.61 1.20 -7.54
N GLY A 77 -16.65 2.50 -7.23
CA GLY A 77 -16.99 3.56 -8.19
C GLY A 77 -18.37 3.31 -8.77
N THR A 78 -18.47 3.20 -10.10
CA THR A 78 -19.74 2.88 -10.75
C THR A 78 -20.08 1.38 -10.72
N GLY A 79 -19.26 0.53 -10.11
CA GLY A 79 -19.54 -0.91 -9.96
C GLY A 79 -19.18 -1.77 -11.17
N ASN A 80 -18.28 -1.28 -12.04
CA ASN A 80 -17.83 -2.03 -13.23
C ASN A 80 -17.05 -3.31 -12.86
N LEU A 81 -16.33 -3.32 -11.74
CA LEU A 81 -15.70 -4.51 -11.16
C LEU A 81 -16.72 -5.30 -10.33
N THR A 82 -17.49 -4.63 -9.47
CA THR A 82 -18.53 -5.25 -8.62
C THR A 82 -19.40 -6.26 -9.36
N VAL A 83 -19.98 -5.87 -10.51
CA VAL A 83 -20.89 -6.75 -11.29
C VAL A 83 -20.20 -7.97 -11.91
N ARG A 84 -18.88 -7.97 -12.01
CA ARG A 84 -18.06 -9.12 -12.48
C ARG A 84 -17.58 -10.00 -11.34
N ILE A 85 -17.40 -9.42 -10.16
CA ILE A 85 -17.00 -10.15 -8.94
C ILE A 85 -18.19 -10.97 -8.42
N LEU A 86 -19.37 -10.35 -8.31
CA LEU A 86 -20.57 -10.94 -7.69
C LEU A 86 -20.98 -12.34 -8.18
N PRO A 87 -20.87 -12.66 -9.49
CA PRO A 87 -21.16 -14.02 -9.99
C PRO A 87 -20.17 -15.08 -9.50
N SER A 88 -18.93 -14.69 -9.19
CA SER A 88 -17.80 -15.60 -8.98
C SER A 88 -17.51 -15.91 -7.51
N CYS A 89 -18.26 -15.34 -6.58
CA CYS A 89 -18.02 -15.44 -5.14
C CYS A 89 -19.31 -15.60 -4.32
N ARG A 90 -19.13 -15.83 -3.01
CA ARG A 90 -20.23 -15.96 -2.04
C ARG A 90 -20.82 -14.59 -1.72
N LYS A 91 -19.96 -13.61 -1.43
CA LYS A 91 -20.35 -12.27 -0.95
C LYS A 91 -19.34 -11.24 -1.41
N VAL A 92 -19.81 -10.03 -1.71
CA VAL A 92 -18.98 -8.84 -1.92
C VAL A 92 -19.31 -7.83 -0.84
N VAL A 93 -18.28 -7.36 -0.13
CA VAL A 93 -18.34 -6.21 0.75
C VAL A 93 -17.64 -5.06 0.03
N ALA A 94 -18.36 -4.01 -0.33
CA ALA A 94 -17.80 -2.84 -0.98
C ALA A 94 -17.64 -1.69 0.01
N VAL A 95 -16.46 -1.09 0.09
CA VAL A 95 -16.19 0.11 0.89
C VAL A 95 -16.12 1.32 -0.03
N GLU A 96 -17.05 2.26 0.13
CA GLU A 96 -17.15 3.44 -0.72
C GLU A 96 -17.30 4.70 0.14
N MET A 97 -16.54 5.74 -0.21
CA MET A 97 -16.58 7.03 0.48
C MET A 97 -17.71 7.90 -0.08
N ASP A 98 -17.99 7.85 -1.38
CA ASP A 98 -19.04 8.65 -2.02
C ASP A 98 -20.41 7.94 -1.97
N PRO A 99 -21.38 8.43 -1.18
CA PRO A 99 -22.70 7.83 -1.09
C PRO A 99 -23.45 7.75 -2.44
N ARG A 100 -23.12 8.64 -3.39
CA ARG A 100 -23.73 8.64 -4.73
C ARG A 100 -23.25 7.45 -5.55
N MET A 101 -21.97 7.11 -5.45
CA MET A 101 -21.40 5.93 -6.10
C MET A 101 -21.97 4.65 -5.48
N ALA A 102 -22.06 4.60 -4.15
CA ALA A 102 -22.70 3.48 -3.47
C ALA A 102 -24.15 3.23 -3.95
N ALA A 103 -24.95 4.29 -4.09
CA ALA A 103 -26.31 4.18 -4.62
C ALA A 103 -26.34 3.69 -6.08
N GLU A 104 -25.39 4.12 -6.92
CA GLU A 104 -25.27 3.64 -8.30
C GLU A 104 -24.94 2.14 -8.36
N VAL A 105 -24.03 1.66 -7.51
CA VAL A 105 -23.70 0.23 -7.42
C VAL A 105 -24.92 -0.58 -6.99
N GLN A 106 -25.66 -0.13 -5.97
CA GLN A 106 -26.90 -0.78 -5.52
C GLN A 106 -27.94 -0.85 -6.64
N LYS A 107 -28.13 0.25 -7.37
CA LYS A 107 -29.06 0.32 -8.50
C LYS A 107 -28.71 -0.69 -9.60
N ARG A 108 -27.43 -0.92 -9.88
CA ARG A 108 -26.98 -1.88 -10.91
C ARG A 108 -27.30 -3.33 -10.61
N VAL A 109 -27.42 -3.68 -9.34
CA VAL A 109 -27.75 -5.04 -8.88
C VAL A 109 -29.22 -5.18 -8.49
N LEU A 110 -29.98 -4.09 -8.44
CA LEU A 110 -31.38 -4.07 -8.02
C LEU A 110 -32.23 -5.07 -8.83
N GLY A 111 -32.96 -5.92 -8.11
CA GLY A 111 -33.83 -6.95 -8.70
C GLY A 111 -33.09 -8.20 -9.21
N LYS A 112 -31.77 -8.26 -9.06
CA LYS A 112 -30.97 -9.43 -9.47
C LYS A 112 -30.62 -10.33 -8.27
N PRO A 113 -30.39 -11.64 -8.46
CA PRO A 113 -29.98 -12.54 -7.39
C PRO A 113 -28.72 -12.07 -6.64
N GLU A 114 -27.80 -11.40 -7.35
CA GLU A 114 -26.55 -10.87 -6.81
C GLU A 114 -26.76 -9.75 -5.79
N GLN A 115 -27.91 -9.07 -5.79
CA GLN A 115 -28.22 -8.02 -4.82
C GLN A 115 -28.06 -8.52 -3.37
N LYS A 116 -28.45 -9.77 -3.10
CA LYS A 116 -28.35 -10.39 -1.77
C LYS A 116 -26.91 -10.69 -1.35
N LYS A 117 -25.98 -10.71 -2.31
CA LYS A 117 -24.55 -10.95 -2.09
C LYS A 117 -23.76 -9.66 -1.86
N LEU A 118 -24.34 -8.49 -2.15
CA LEU A 118 -23.67 -7.21 -2.03
C LEU A 118 -23.98 -6.55 -0.68
N GLU A 119 -22.93 -6.21 0.05
CA GLU A 119 -22.98 -5.32 1.21
C GLU A 119 -22.16 -4.07 0.90
N ILE A 120 -22.63 -2.88 1.30
CA ILE A 120 -21.87 -1.64 1.13
C ILE A 120 -21.65 -0.99 2.49
N ILE A 121 -20.38 -0.70 2.78
CA ILE A 121 -19.93 0.08 3.92
C ILE A 121 -19.62 1.49 3.41
N LEU A 122 -20.39 2.47 3.86
CA LEU A 122 -20.11 3.88 3.57
C LEU A 122 -19.04 4.40 4.51
N GLY A 123 -17.93 4.90 3.96
CA GLY A 123 -16.90 5.57 4.75
C GLY A 123 -15.48 5.53 4.17
N ASP A 124 -14.57 6.10 4.94
CA ASP A 124 -13.15 6.11 4.64
C ASP A 124 -12.53 4.73 4.86
N PHE A 125 -12.08 4.07 3.79
CA PHE A 125 -11.41 2.77 3.88
C PHE A 125 -10.25 2.76 4.89
N VAL A 126 -9.49 3.85 5.00
CA VAL A 126 -8.33 3.92 5.90
C VAL A 126 -8.79 3.81 7.36
N LYS A 127 -9.99 4.32 7.67
CA LYS A 127 -10.54 4.38 9.04
C LYS A 127 -11.58 3.31 9.34
N ALA A 128 -12.21 2.75 8.31
CA ALA A 128 -13.28 1.77 8.46
C ALA A 128 -12.79 0.49 9.14
N GLU A 129 -13.60 -0.08 10.01
CA GLU A 129 -13.40 -1.44 10.48
C GLU A 129 -13.81 -2.40 9.36
N LEU A 130 -12.91 -3.32 9.01
CA LEU A 130 -13.11 -4.22 7.89
C LEU A 130 -13.57 -5.58 8.41
N PRO A 131 -14.66 -6.16 7.87
CA PRO A 131 -15.04 -7.53 8.19
C PRO A 131 -13.97 -8.50 7.66
N TYR A 132 -14.13 -9.79 7.98
CA TYR A 132 -13.33 -10.83 7.34
C TYR A 132 -13.57 -10.85 5.82
N PHE A 133 -12.50 -11.07 5.06
CA PHE A 133 -12.54 -11.30 3.61
C PHE A 133 -11.42 -12.25 3.20
N ASP A 134 -11.65 -13.04 2.16
CA ASP A 134 -10.68 -13.96 1.59
C ASP A 134 -9.80 -13.26 0.55
N VAL A 135 -10.40 -12.37 -0.26
CA VAL A 135 -9.73 -11.69 -1.37
C VAL A 135 -10.10 -10.21 -1.36
N LEU A 136 -9.10 -9.35 -1.58
CA LEU A 136 -9.34 -7.93 -1.79
C LEU A 136 -9.11 -7.55 -3.26
N ILE A 137 -10.06 -6.86 -3.88
CA ILE A 137 -9.93 -6.34 -5.25
C ILE A 137 -10.14 -4.83 -5.21
N SER A 138 -9.31 -4.07 -5.91
CA SER A 138 -9.43 -2.62 -5.88
C SER A 138 -8.88 -1.91 -7.11
N ASN A 139 -9.63 -0.88 -7.53
CA ASN A 139 -9.18 0.21 -8.40
C ASN A 139 -9.27 1.55 -7.62
N THR A 140 -8.70 1.58 -6.43
CA THR A 140 -8.76 2.78 -5.58
C THR A 140 -7.97 3.96 -6.14
N PRO A 141 -8.35 5.19 -5.76
CA PRO A 141 -7.56 6.39 -6.02
C PRO A 141 -6.13 6.25 -5.53
N TYR A 142 -5.18 6.80 -6.29
CA TYR A 142 -3.75 6.59 -6.05
C TYR A 142 -3.25 7.21 -4.73
N GLN A 143 -3.96 8.20 -4.21
CA GLN A 143 -3.65 8.91 -2.97
C GLN A 143 -3.66 7.99 -1.75
N ILE A 144 -4.43 6.90 -1.79
CA ILE A 144 -4.54 5.95 -0.67
C ILE A 144 -3.78 4.65 -0.91
N SER A 145 -2.95 4.55 -1.95
CA SER A 145 -2.25 3.31 -2.33
C SER A 145 -1.39 2.74 -1.19
N SER A 146 -0.54 3.57 -0.58
CA SER A 146 0.33 3.12 0.50
C SER A 146 -0.45 2.79 1.78
N PRO A 147 -1.36 3.64 2.29
CA PRO A 147 -2.24 3.25 3.41
C PRO A 147 -3.02 1.97 3.15
N LEU A 148 -3.49 1.75 1.92
CA LEU A 148 -4.23 0.55 1.56
C LEU A 148 -3.38 -0.71 1.70
N VAL A 149 -2.15 -0.70 1.16
CA VAL A 149 -1.23 -1.83 1.25
C VAL A 149 -0.89 -2.15 2.70
N PHE A 150 -0.54 -1.16 3.52
CA PHE A 150 -0.21 -1.42 4.92
C PHE A 150 -1.43 -1.87 5.74
N LYS A 151 -2.62 -1.32 5.46
CA LYS A 151 -3.86 -1.77 6.10
C LYS A 151 -4.17 -3.23 5.75
N LEU A 152 -4.02 -3.61 4.48
CA LEU A 152 -4.15 -5.00 4.02
C LEU A 152 -3.20 -5.94 4.78
N LEU A 153 -1.92 -5.59 4.89
CA LEU A 153 -0.92 -6.43 5.57
C LEU A 153 -1.16 -6.53 7.09
N SER A 154 -1.80 -5.51 7.67
CA SER A 154 -2.19 -5.50 9.08
C SER A 154 -3.50 -6.26 9.38
N GLN A 155 -4.27 -6.60 8.35
CA GLN A 155 -5.58 -7.24 8.52
C GLN A 155 -5.45 -8.62 9.16
N ARG A 156 -6.35 -8.91 10.10
CA ARG A 156 -6.50 -10.24 10.71
C ARG A 156 -7.99 -10.64 10.71
N PRO A 157 -8.32 -11.91 10.44
CA PRO A 157 -7.48 -12.98 9.88
C PRO A 157 -6.80 -12.60 8.56
N ILE A 158 -5.69 -13.27 8.22
CA ILE A 158 -4.88 -12.92 7.05
C ILE A 158 -5.64 -13.31 5.76
N PRO A 159 -5.87 -12.37 4.82
CA PRO A 159 -6.53 -12.70 3.56
C PRO A 159 -5.61 -13.49 2.63
N ARG A 160 -6.20 -14.32 1.76
CA ARG A 160 -5.48 -15.18 0.81
C ARG A 160 -4.66 -14.37 -0.19
N CYS A 161 -5.27 -13.34 -0.77
CA CYS A 161 -4.57 -12.45 -1.70
C CYS A 161 -5.31 -11.11 -1.89
N ALA A 162 -4.62 -10.16 -2.50
CA ALA A 162 -5.22 -8.95 -3.03
C ALA A 162 -4.80 -8.72 -4.49
N VAL A 163 -5.73 -8.27 -5.33
CA VAL A 163 -5.48 -7.85 -6.71
C VAL A 163 -5.78 -6.36 -6.82
N LEU A 164 -4.72 -5.58 -6.95
CA LEU A 164 -4.73 -4.13 -6.74
C LEU A 164 -4.24 -3.42 -7.97
N MET A 165 -4.97 -2.39 -8.40
CA MET A 165 -4.50 -1.50 -9.45
C MET A 165 -3.88 -0.24 -8.86
N PHE A 166 -2.65 0.07 -9.31
CA PHE A 166 -1.89 1.25 -8.91
C PHE A 166 -1.36 2.01 -10.12
N GLN A 167 -0.80 3.19 -9.88
CA GLN A 167 0.08 3.83 -10.86
C GLN A 167 1.26 2.91 -11.18
N ARG A 168 1.73 2.94 -12.43
CA ARG A 168 2.81 2.08 -12.90
C ARG A 168 4.06 2.18 -12.04
N GLU A 169 4.49 3.39 -11.71
CA GLU A 169 5.71 3.61 -10.89
C GLU A 169 5.56 2.99 -9.50
N PHE A 170 4.42 3.24 -8.83
CA PHE A 170 4.13 2.66 -7.52
C PHE A 170 4.09 1.13 -7.56
N ALA A 171 3.41 0.56 -8.56
CA ALA A 171 3.38 -0.90 -8.78
C ALA A 171 4.78 -1.48 -8.97
N LEU A 172 5.62 -0.83 -9.78
CA LEU A 172 7.00 -1.25 -10.03
C LEU A 172 7.88 -1.13 -8.78
N ARG A 173 7.63 -0.16 -7.91
CA ARG A 173 8.31 -0.05 -6.61
C ARG A 173 7.94 -1.20 -5.67
N LEU A 174 6.69 -1.67 -5.68
CA LEU A 174 6.29 -2.80 -4.83
C LEU A 174 6.97 -4.11 -5.23
N VAL A 175 7.16 -4.35 -6.53
CA VAL A 175 7.79 -5.56 -7.08
C VAL A 175 9.30 -5.41 -7.32
N ALA A 176 9.87 -4.27 -6.94
CA ALA A 176 11.29 -4.02 -7.16
C ALA A 176 12.13 -5.05 -6.41
N THR A 177 13.21 -5.52 -7.01
CA THR A 177 14.18 -6.43 -6.40
C THR A 177 15.46 -5.69 -6.05
N PRO A 178 16.29 -6.21 -5.14
CA PRO A 178 17.58 -5.63 -4.82
C PRO A 178 18.44 -5.36 -6.06
N ASN A 179 19.30 -4.36 -5.96
CA ASN A 179 20.15 -3.84 -7.03
C ASN A 179 19.39 -3.25 -8.23
N THR A 180 18.10 -2.92 -8.07
CA THR A 180 17.34 -2.17 -9.07
C THR A 180 17.15 -0.71 -8.65
N LYS A 181 16.84 0.17 -9.61
CA LYS A 181 16.62 1.61 -9.35
C LYS A 181 15.42 1.88 -8.42
N LEU A 182 14.42 1.00 -8.45
CA LEU A 182 13.17 1.16 -7.70
C LEU A 182 13.16 0.42 -6.36
N TRP A 183 14.21 -0.35 -6.06
CA TRP A 183 14.38 -0.97 -4.74
C TRP A 183 14.50 0.08 -3.66
N GLY A 184 13.77 -0.10 -2.57
CA GLY A 184 13.75 0.86 -1.49
C GLY A 184 12.86 0.41 -0.34
N ARG A 185 12.74 1.29 0.67
CA ARG A 185 11.97 1.05 1.89
C ARG A 185 10.56 0.49 1.65
N LEU A 186 9.82 1.01 0.66
CA LEU A 186 8.47 0.51 0.35
C LEU A 186 8.50 -0.97 -0.08
N ALA A 187 9.43 -1.33 -0.97
CA ALA A 187 9.58 -2.70 -1.47
C ALA A 187 9.97 -3.63 -0.32
N ALA A 188 11.01 -3.28 0.44
CA ALA A 188 11.50 -4.06 1.58
C ALA A 188 10.41 -4.29 2.64
N ASN A 189 9.69 -3.23 3.03
CA ASN A 189 8.62 -3.33 4.02
C ASN A 189 7.46 -4.23 3.58
N VAL A 190 7.04 -4.12 2.31
CA VAL A 190 5.93 -4.92 1.80
C VAL A 190 6.37 -6.37 1.58
N GLN A 191 7.56 -6.59 1.03
CA GLN A 191 8.07 -7.93 0.72
C GLN A 191 8.44 -8.74 1.96
N LEU A 192 8.70 -8.09 3.10
CA LEU A 192 8.78 -8.75 4.41
C LEU A 192 7.51 -9.54 4.73
N TYR A 193 6.34 -8.94 4.52
CA TYR A 193 5.05 -9.55 4.90
C TYR A 193 4.30 -10.22 3.75
N ALA A 194 4.71 -10.04 2.50
CA ALA A 194 3.97 -10.57 1.36
C ALA A 194 4.85 -10.90 0.16
N ARG A 195 4.39 -11.88 -0.63
CA ARG A 195 4.86 -12.04 -2.01
C ARG A 195 4.09 -11.07 -2.91
N VAL A 196 4.81 -10.31 -3.72
CA VAL A 196 4.24 -9.30 -4.62
C VAL A 196 4.57 -9.64 -6.06
N GLU A 197 3.57 -9.63 -6.93
CA GLU A 197 3.74 -9.97 -8.34
C GLU A 197 3.11 -8.92 -9.24
N HIS A 198 3.82 -8.55 -10.30
CA HIS A 198 3.27 -7.72 -11.37
C HIS A 198 2.40 -8.60 -12.28
N VAL A 199 1.13 -8.26 -12.41
CA VAL A 199 0.15 -9.10 -13.11
C VAL A 199 -0.05 -8.62 -14.54
N MET A 200 -0.36 -7.33 -14.72
CA MET A 200 -0.57 -6.76 -16.05
C MET A 200 -0.40 -5.23 -16.08
N LYS A 201 -0.20 -4.72 -17.30
CA LYS A 201 -0.16 -3.29 -17.62
C LYS A 201 -1.56 -2.84 -18.05
N VAL A 202 -1.99 -1.68 -17.58
CA VAL A 202 -3.28 -1.08 -17.97
C VAL A 202 -3.04 0.32 -18.50
N GLY A 203 -3.43 0.54 -19.76
CA GLY A 203 -3.31 1.81 -20.45
C GLY A 203 -4.21 2.90 -19.87
N LYS A 204 -3.75 4.16 -19.85
CA LYS A 204 -4.59 5.30 -19.40
C LYS A 204 -5.90 5.48 -20.17
N GLY A 205 -5.96 5.00 -21.42
CA GLY A 205 -7.18 5.03 -22.25
C GLY A 205 -8.31 4.12 -21.75
N ASN A 206 -8.04 3.24 -20.78
CA ASN A 206 -9.05 2.36 -20.18
C ASN A 206 -9.88 3.03 -19.07
N PHE A 207 -9.67 4.33 -18.84
CA PHE A 207 -10.29 5.06 -17.75
C PHE A 207 -11.08 6.29 -18.22
N ARG A 208 -12.08 6.67 -17.44
CA ARG A 208 -12.75 7.98 -17.57
C ARG A 208 -12.89 8.70 -16.21
N PRO A 209 -12.42 9.96 -16.11
CA PRO A 209 -11.47 10.60 -17.03
C PRO A 209 -10.13 9.82 -17.07
N PRO A 210 -9.34 9.92 -18.15
CA PRO A 210 -8.04 9.24 -18.22
C PRO A 210 -7.05 9.82 -17.19
N PRO A 211 -6.26 8.99 -16.50
CA PRO A 211 -5.18 9.46 -15.65
C PRO A 211 -4.02 10.03 -16.50
N GLN A 212 -3.17 10.82 -15.84
CA GLN A 212 -1.96 11.37 -16.49
C GLN A 212 -0.86 10.34 -16.67
N VAL A 213 -0.93 9.23 -15.94
CA VAL A 213 0.09 8.18 -15.93
C VAL A 213 -0.52 6.82 -16.22
N GLU A 214 0.33 5.89 -16.66
CA GLU A 214 -0.01 4.49 -16.86
C GLU A 214 -0.31 3.77 -15.54
N SER A 215 -1.11 2.71 -15.61
CA SER A 215 -1.51 1.91 -14.45
C SER A 215 -0.98 0.48 -14.54
N SER A 216 -0.93 -0.22 -13.41
CA SER A 216 -0.61 -1.63 -13.37
C SER A 216 -1.36 -2.35 -12.27
N VAL A 217 -1.69 -3.61 -12.57
CA VAL A 217 -2.31 -4.53 -11.62
C VAL A 217 -1.20 -5.35 -10.96
N VAL A 218 -1.27 -5.44 -9.64
CA VAL A 218 -0.34 -6.15 -8.78
C VAL A 218 -1.12 -7.15 -7.95
N ARG A 219 -0.56 -8.35 -7.77
CA ARG A 219 -1.06 -9.36 -6.83
C ARG A 219 -0.19 -9.35 -5.59
N ILE A 220 -0.82 -9.17 -4.42
CA ILE A 220 -0.16 -9.23 -3.11
C ILE A 220 -0.69 -10.45 -2.38
N MET A 221 0.20 -11.33 -1.95
CA MET A 221 -0.11 -12.54 -1.20
C MET A 221 0.58 -12.45 0.16
N PRO A 222 -0.14 -12.06 1.23
CA PRO A 222 0.42 -12.03 2.57
C PRO A 222 0.99 -13.38 2.99
N ARG A 223 2.07 -13.36 3.77
CA ARG A 223 2.68 -14.56 4.36
C ARG A 223 1.87 -14.96 5.60
N ASP A 224 1.56 -16.24 5.71
CA ASP A 224 0.91 -16.84 6.87
C ASP A 224 1.70 -18.10 7.30
N PRO A 225 2.32 -18.13 8.49
CA PRO A 225 2.34 -17.06 9.48
C PRO A 225 3.18 -15.84 9.02
N PRO A 226 2.90 -14.63 9.55
CA PRO A 226 3.75 -13.47 9.32
C PRO A 226 5.10 -13.66 10.01
N PRO A 227 6.19 -13.05 9.50
CA PRO A 227 7.49 -13.12 10.16
C PRO A 227 7.42 -12.58 11.59
N PRO A 228 8.15 -13.17 12.55
CA PRO A 228 8.11 -12.79 13.97
C PRO A 228 8.94 -11.52 14.24
N VAL A 229 8.69 -10.47 13.46
CA VAL A 229 9.43 -9.21 13.48
C VAL A 229 8.45 -8.07 13.73
N LYS A 230 8.76 -7.24 14.72
CA LYS A 230 7.99 -6.02 14.98
C LYS A 230 8.21 -5.05 13.83
N PHE A 231 7.13 -4.61 13.21
CA PHE A 231 7.22 -3.77 12.03
C PHE A 231 7.92 -2.44 12.31
N GLU A 232 7.69 -1.85 13.47
CA GLU A 232 8.22 -0.55 13.84
C GLU A 232 9.75 -0.56 13.93
N GLU A 233 10.32 -1.66 14.40
CA GLU A 233 11.77 -1.86 14.47
C GLU A 233 12.36 -2.04 13.06
N PHE A 234 11.73 -2.90 12.23
CA PHE A 234 12.16 -3.14 10.85
C PHE A 234 12.05 -1.88 9.98
N ASP A 235 10.92 -1.18 10.05
CA ASP A 235 10.69 0.08 9.33
C ASP A 235 11.62 1.21 9.84
N GLY A 236 11.90 1.22 11.14
CA GLY A 236 12.87 2.14 11.77
C GLY A 236 14.27 1.97 11.21
N LEU A 237 14.76 0.72 11.13
CA LEU A 237 16.03 0.39 10.48
C LEU A 237 16.01 0.80 9.00
N ASN A 238 14.98 0.39 8.26
CA ASN A 238 14.83 0.71 6.85
C ASN A 238 14.81 2.21 6.59
N ARG A 239 14.23 3.02 7.49
CA ARG A 239 14.24 4.48 7.39
C ARG A 239 15.66 5.05 7.47
N ILE A 240 16.54 4.47 8.28
CA ILE A 240 17.95 4.88 8.39
C ILE A 240 18.69 4.51 7.09
N ILE A 241 18.68 3.24 6.73
CA ILE A 241 19.57 2.71 5.69
C ILE A 241 19.12 3.07 4.26
N PHE A 242 17.81 3.19 4.00
CA PHE A 242 17.30 3.59 2.69
C PHE A 242 17.27 5.10 2.48
N SER A 243 17.56 5.92 3.51
CA SER A 243 17.67 7.38 3.35
C SER A 243 18.71 7.76 2.30
N ARG A 244 19.80 6.99 2.22
CA ARG A 244 20.88 7.09 1.23
C ARG A 244 21.27 5.68 0.78
N ALA A 245 20.34 4.98 0.12
CA ALA A 245 20.47 3.56 -0.23
C ALA A 245 21.76 3.17 -0.98
N ASN A 246 22.39 4.13 -1.68
CA ASN A 246 23.62 3.91 -2.46
C ASN A 246 24.91 4.14 -1.64
N LYS A 247 24.79 4.58 -0.37
CA LYS A 247 25.92 4.73 0.56
C LYS A 247 26.03 3.51 1.46
N THR A 248 27.19 3.35 2.08
CA THR A 248 27.43 2.24 3.02
C THR A 248 26.52 2.35 4.24
N LEU A 249 26.19 1.22 4.88
CA LEU A 249 25.36 1.23 6.09
C LEU A 249 26.01 2.07 7.19
N ARG A 250 27.34 1.94 7.38
CA ARG A 250 28.10 2.78 8.31
C ARG A 250 27.88 4.27 8.08
N ALA A 251 27.89 4.72 6.82
CA ALA A 251 27.59 6.10 6.49
C ALA A 251 26.13 6.46 6.80
N GLY A 252 25.19 5.54 6.61
CA GLY A 252 23.78 5.66 6.99
C GLY A 252 23.59 5.95 8.48
N PHE A 253 24.22 5.16 9.35
CA PHE A 253 24.15 5.33 10.81
C PHE A 253 24.82 6.62 11.32
N ARG A 254 25.80 7.14 10.58
CA ARG A 254 26.44 8.44 10.85
C ARG A 254 25.63 9.65 10.39
N ALA A 255 24.39 9.46 9.93
CA ALA A 255 23.50 10.56 9.62
C ALA A 255 23.11 11.34 10.89
N LYS A 256 22.89 12.65 10.73
CA LYS A 256 22.54 13.55 11.85
C LYS A 256 21.32 13.04 12.60
N GLY A 257 21.41 12.95 13.93
CA GLY A 257 20.31 12.53 14.81
C GLY A 257 20.13 11.03 14.98
N VAL A 258 20.80 10.18 14.18
CA VAL A 258 20.61 8.72 14.27
C VAL A 258 21.23 8.17 15.55
N PHE A 259 22.47 8.53 15.89
CA PHE A 259 23.10 8.05 17.13
C PHE A 259 22.39 8.56 18.38
N GLU A 260 21.96 9.82 18.41
CA GLU A 260 21.20 10.39 19.53
C GLU A 260 19.88 9.63 19.76
N MET A 261 19.18 9.29 18.68
CA MET A 261 17.97 8.47 18.73
C MET A 261 18.25 7.05 19.23
N LEU A 262 19.30 6.40 18.69
CA LEU A 262 19.68 5.04 19.08
C LEU A 262 20.14 4.96 20.53
N GLU A 263 20.89 5.95 21.01
CA GLU A 263 21.35 6.02 22.39
C GLU A 263 20.17 6.12 23.35
N LYS A 264 19.21 7.02 23.06
CA LYS A 264 17.98 7.14 23.84
C LYS A 264 17.22 5.82 23.89
N ASN A 265 17.03 5.17 22.74
CA ASN A 265 16.33 3.89 22.67
C ASN A 265 17.08 2.77 23.42
N TYR A 266 18.41 2.74 23.31
CA TYR A 266 19.25 1.76 24.01
C TYR A 266 19.19 1.94 25.52
N ARG A 267 19.25 3.19 26.00
CA ARG A 267 19.10 3.51 27.43
C ARG A 267 17.75 3.06 27.98
N THR A 268 16.65 3.32 27.25
CA THR A 268 15.32 2.82 27.61
C THR A 268 15.29 1.29 27.67
N CYS A 269 15.83 0.61 26.65
CA CYS A 269 15.88 -0.85 26.60
C CYS A 269 16.68 -1.46 27.76
N CYS A 270 17.81 -0.84 28.14
CA CYS A 270 18.59 -1.29 29.29
C CYS A 270 17.82 -1.10 30.61
N ALA A 271 17.13 0.03 30.78
CA ALA A 271 16.31 0.28 31.96
C ALA A 271 15.16 -0.72 32.09
N GLU A 272 14.48 -1.06 30.99
CA GLU A 272 13.41 -2.06 30.97
C GLU A 272 13.92 -3.47 31.30
N ASN A 273 15.15 -3.80 30.91
CA ASN A 273 15.76 -5.12 31.11
C ASN A 273 16.62 -5.23 32.38
N GLY A 274 16.75 -4.16 33.17
CA GLY A 274 17.61 -4.14 34.37
C GLY A 274 19.11 -4.18 34.07
N THR A 275 19.53 -3.84 32.86
CA THR A 275 20.94 -3.79 32.46
C THR A 275 21.55 -2.45 32.86
N ILE A 276 22.66 -2.50 33.61
CA ILE A 276 23.41 -1.29 33.99
C ILE A 276 24.27 -0.86 32.80
N ILE A 277 24.26 0.44 32.49
CA ILE A 277 25.09 1.03 31.43
C ILE A 277 26.34 1.59 32.08
N ASP A 278 27.50 1.22 31.55
CA ASP A 278 28.80 1.76 31.96
C ASP A 278 28.87 3.26 31.70
N ASP A 279 29.52 4.01 32.60
CA ASP A 279 29.72 5.46 32.47
C ASP A 279 30.54 5.83 31.21
N MET A 280 31.37 4.91 30.72
CA MET A 280 32.20 5.05 29.51
C MET A 280 31.50 4.59 28.23
N PHE A 281 30.20 4.26 28.28
CA PHE A 281 29.45 3.76 27.13
C PHE A 281 29.36 4.79 25.98
N ASP A 282 29.85 4.41 24.79
CA ASP A 282 29.61 5.14 23.53
C ASP A 282 28.74 4.31 22.56
N ILE A 283 27.58 4.85 22.23
CA ILE A 283 26.65 4.27 21.24
C ILE A 283 27.31 4.11 19.85
N LYS A 284 28.21 5.02 19.48
CA LYS A 284 28.85 5.02 18.16
C LYS A 284 29.77 3.81 18.01
N GLU A 285 30.59 3.56 19.03
CA GLU A 285 31.48 2.41 19.08
C GLU A 285 30.68 1.10 19.08
N LYS A 286 29.59 1.03 19.86
CA LYS A 286 28.71 -0.15 19.87
C LYS A 286 28.10 -0.42 18.49
N VAL A 287 27.58 0.60 17.81
CA VAL A 287 26.99 0.44 16.48
C VAL A 287 28.06 0.06 15.44
N ASP A 288 29.22 0.71 15.46
CA ASP A 288 30.32 0.38 14.54
C ASP A 288 30.81 -1.06 14.78
N ALA A 289 30.91 -1.52 16.02
CA ALA A 289 31.24 -2.91 16.36
C ALA A 289 30.21 -3.89 15.78
N ILE A 290 28.91 -3.65 16.01
CA ILE A 290 27.83 -4.50 15.44
C ILE A 290 27.92 -4.56 13.91
N LEU A 291 28.18 -3.44 13.24
CA LEU A 291 28.31 -3.40 11.78
C LEU A 291 29.54 -4.15 11.26
N ILE A 292 30.63 -4.19 12.03
CA ILE A 292 31.84 -4.94 11.70
C ILE A 292 31.60 -6.43 11.94
N ASP A 293 31.08 -6.80 13.10
CA ASP A 293 30.85 -8.20 13.51
C ASP A 293 29.85 -8.90 12.60
N THR A 294 28.82 -8.19 12.14
CA THR A 294 27.84 -8.70 11.18
C THR A 294 28.32 -8.67 9.72
N GLY A 295 29.44 -8.02 9.44
CA GLY A 295 29.98 -7.88 8.08
C GLY A 295 29.20 -6.89 7.19
N PHE A 296 28.26 -6.10 7.73
CA PHE A 296 27.41 -5.20 6.96
C PHE A 296 27.92 -3.75 6.84
N SER A 297 29.05 -3.41 7.48
CA SER A 297 29.61 -2.05 7.50
C SER A 297 29.63 -1.38 6.12
N ASP A 298 30.12 -2.10 5.10
CA ASP A 298 30.34 -1.57 3.75
C ASP A 298 29.22 -1.94 2.76
N ASN A 299 28.23 -2.70 3.22
CA ASN A 299 27.05 -3.04 2.45
C ASN A 299 26.21 -1.80 2.18
N ARG A 300 25.39 -1.89 1.13
CA ARG A 300 24.49 -0.81 0.71
C ARG A 300 23.08 -1.37 0.69
N ALA A 301 22.15 -0.68 1.33
CA ALA A 301 20.75 -1.10 1.36
C ALA A 301 20.16 -1.32 -0.04
N GLN A 302 20.69 -0.62 -1.07
CA GLN A 302 20.29 -0.84 -2.45
C GLN A 302 20.50 -2.30 -2.91
N LYS A 303 21.44 -3.04 -2.33
CA LYS A 303 21.82 -4.40 -2.74
C LYS A 303 21.38 -5.49 -1.77
N MET A 304 20.89 -5.12 -0.59
CA MET A 304 20.47 -6.05 0.45
C MET A 304 19.04 -6.51 0.16
N ASP A 305 18.81 -7.82 0.20
CA ASP A 305 17.48 -8.40 0.14
C ASP A 305 16.79 -8.38 1.51
N VAL A 306 15.58 -8.93 1.61
CA VAL A 306 14.84 -8.96 2.88
C VAL A 306 15.55 -9.83 3.92
N ASP A 307 16.22 -10.90 3.51
CA ASP A 307 16.89 -11.82 4.44
C ASP A 307 18.16 -11.18 5.00
N ASP A 308 18.89 -10.40 4.19
CA ASP A 308 20.00 -9.56 4.66
C ASP A 308 19.54 -8.49 5.64
N LEU A 309 18.35 -7.92 5.47
CA LEU A 309 17.78 -6.91 6.37
C LEU A 309 17.28 -7.49 7.69
N LEU A 310 17.06 -8.81 7.75
CA LEU A 310 16.63 -9.52 8.96
C LEU A 310 17.79 -9.99 9.84
N LYS A 311 19.00 -10.07 9.28
CA LYS A 311 20.24 -10.39 10.00
C LYS A 311 20.79 -9.14 10.69
#